data_AF-A0AA88XJ60-F1
#
_entry.id   AF-A0AA88XJ60-F1
#
_cell.length_a   1.000
_cell.length_b   1.000
_cell.length_c   1.000
_cell.angle_alpha   90.00
_cell.angle_beta   90.00
_cell.angle_gamma   90.00
#
_symmetry.space_group_name_H-M   'P 1'
#
loop_
_entity.id
_entity.type
_entity.pdbx_description
1 polymer ?
#
loop_
_entity_poly.entity_id
_entity_poly.type
_entity_poly.pdbx_seq_one_letter_code
_entity_poly.pdbx_strand_id
1 'polypeptide(L)'
;MLALLLLLGSVFCAEAVINSYKFDQWSKCYFGAYDVTDHAESKRCDHIIMTMRKGLMDIYRKDGYDWKEDFDIGLAKAEADWVNSLLYKHKRTKRQTTGTGPSKAKPRKEVRMMSLEEWGNFTLAVNSLKYEKTQVSLKLHRFYFCQIPGSNSNKYDTIANIIRSNPNSTMDGPGFLGFNRAYIELFERALQELIPDVTVPFWDSTKDFYMDDPKESVLWTWMFFGDGNGFVSEGPFANWTDENGGRLFREVGENPSSLFTLHGLEAILARKNHYMITLPQPTDLTKRFTIEGQQNGVHAWVGGQMRIRELSAQDPVFFMHRAFVDYIWNTFIEKSGVDPGSDYPIKGGEANKPENTMHYFSQNTNRDGYKLDSLYIDSPQCNSTHKSCGSVWLKCTYFWKPFKKHLCVSVTRAFADIKPSAPTLDKVPKLSGTPYNVVFVDIRTKQLKRTKQLKKISKNRVTDVPNQPPQNNTTNQAQNTITNEKINASIN
;
A
#
# COMPACT_ATOMS: atom_id res chain seq x y z
N MET A 1 -2.40 3.92 43.10
CA MET A 1 -1.37 2.86 43.11
C MET A 1 -1.00 2.35 41.71
N LEU A 2 -1.94 1.99 40.82
CA LEU A 2 -1.58 1.54 39.44
C LEU A 2 -0.85 2.61 38.60
N ALA A 3 -1.22 3.89 38.71
CA ALA A 3 -0.52 4.98 38.04
C ALA A 3 0.89 5.25 38.61
N LEU A 4 1.12 4.93 39.89
CA LEU A 4 2.44 5.04 40.53
C LEU A 4 3.35 3.86 40.14
N LEU A 5 2.78 2.67 39.93
CA LEU A 5 3.50 1.48 39.46
C LEU A 5 3.88 1.58 37.97
N LEU A 6 3.08 2.28 37.16
CA LEU A 6 3.41 2.56 35.75
C LEU A 6 4.54 3.60 35.61
N LEU A 7 4.62 4.58 36.53
CA LEU A 7 5.73 5.54 36.59
C LEU A 7 7.01 4.90 37.14
N LEU A 8 6.92 4.04 38.15
CA LEU A 8 8.09 3.35 38.72
C LEU A 8 8.64 2.25 37.80
N GLY A 9 7.82 1.60 36.98
CA GLY A 9 8.27 0.61 35.99
C GLY A 9 9.06 1.21 34.82
N SER A 10 8.79 2.48 34.45
CA SER A 10 9.58 3.21 33.45
C SER A 10 10.90 3.79 33.99
N VAL A 11 11.01 3.96 35.32
CA VAL A 11 12.22 4.51 35.96
C VAL A 11 13.33 3.46 36.04
N PHE A 12 12.99 2.18 36.29
CA PHE A 12 14.00 1.12 36.43
C PHE A 12 14.70 0.66 35.13
N CYS A 13 14.17 0.99 33.94
CA CYS A 13 14.86 0.74 32.67
C CYS A 13 15.73 1.92 32.20
N ALA A 14 15.53 3.12 32.74
CA ALA A 14 16.21 4.34 32.31
C ALA A 14 17.30 4.81 33.29
N GLU A 15 17.25 4.42 34.56
CA GLU A 15 18.21 4.89 35.57
C GLU A 15 19.65 4.40 35.39
N ALA A 16 19.89 3.41 34.53
CA ALA A 16 21.25 2.90 34.35
C ALA A 16 22.09 3.58 33.25
N VAL A 17 21.53 4.27 32.24
CA VAL A 17 22.39 4.66 31.08
C VAL A 17 22.11 6.01 30.39
N ILE A 18 20.96 6.67 30.54
CA ILE A 18 20.71 7.90 29.74
C ILE A 18 20.21 9.05 30.61
N ASN A 19 21.08 10.05 30.76
CA ASN A 19 20.81 11.32 31.43
C ASN A 19 19.51 11.93 30.87
N SER A 20 18.51 12.17 31.72
CA SER A 20 17.12 12.50 31.36
C SER A 20 16.98 13.64 30.34
N TYR A 21 17.91 14.60 30.37
CA TYR A 21 17.99 15.72 29.45
C TYR A 21 18.27 15.32 27.98
N LYS A 22 19.06 14.26 27.76
CA LYS A 22 19.39 13.79 26.39
C LYS A 22 18.23 13.05 25.74
N PHE A 23 17.41 12.36 26.53
CA PHE A 23 16.26 11.61 26.03
C PHE A 23 15.12 12.54 25.59
N ASP A 24 14.86 13.60 26.35
CA ASP A 24 13.87 14.63 25.99
C ASP A 24 14.23 15.31 24.66
N GLN A 25 15.49 15.74 24.47
CA GLN A 25 15.95 16.33 23.22
C GLN A 25 15.88 15.34 22.03
N TRP A 26 16.25 14.08 22.25
CA TRP A 26 16.11 13.05 21.23
C TRP A 26 14.66 12.85 20.80
N SER A 27 13.72 12.76 21.76
CA SER A 27 12.30 12.58 21.46
C SER A 27 11.72 13.74 20.65
N LYS A 28 12.08 14.99 20.99
CA LYS A 28 11.64 16.19 20.26
C LYS A 28 12.21 16.24 18.84
N CYS A 29 13.47 15.84 18.66
CA CYS A 29 14.09 15.72 17.33
C CYS A 29 13.48 14.59 16.49
N TYR A 30 13.17 13.45 17.10
CA TYR A 30 12.63 12.27 16.40
C TYR A 30 11.16 12.44 16.00
N PHE A 31 10.34 13.08 16.84
CA PHE A 31 8.92 13.32 16.57
C PHE A 31 8.63 14.65 15.84
N GLY A 32 9.67 15.32 15.32
CA GLY A 32 9.50 16.50 14.48
C GLY A 32 8.93 17.72 15.21
N ALA A 33 9.28 17.89 16.49
CA ALA A 33 8.83 19.04 17.30
C ALA A 33 9.65 20.33 17.08
N TYR A 34 10.57 20.33 16.12
CA TYR A 34 11.45 21.46 15.75
C TYR A 34 11.18 21.93 14.32
N ASP A 35 11.46 23.21 14.04
CA ASP A 35 11.20 23.81 12.73
C ASP A 35 12.26 23.37 11.72
N VAL A 36 11.87 22.49 10.79
CA VAL A 36 12.73 21.92 9.74
C VAL A 36 13.20 22.95 8.70
N THR A 37 12.75 24.20 8.77
CA THR A 37 13.28 25.30 7.93
C THR A 37 14.55 25.93 8.49
N ASP A 38 14.88 25.69 9.76
CA ASP A 38 16.15 26.12 10.37
C ASP A 38 17.24 25.05 10.17
N HIS A 39 18.21 25.39 9.33
CA HIS A 39 19.33 24.52 8.97
C HIS A 39 20.25 24.17 10.16
N ALA A 40 20.30 25.01 11.20
CA ALA A 40 21.08 24.76 12.41
C ALA A 40 20.36 23.78 13.35
N GLU A 41 19.03 23.88 13.46
CA GLU A 41 18.23 22.93 14.26
C GLU A 41 18.21 21.53 13.62
N SER A 42 18.09 21.44 12.29
CA SER A 42 18.16 20.16 11.56
C SER A 42 19.48 19.43 11.83
N LYS A 43 20.63 20.11 11.68
CA LYS A 43 21.95 19.51 11.93
C LYS A 43 22.14 19.09 13.39
N ARG A 44 21.57 19.86 14.33
CA ARG A 44 21.59 19.54 15.75
C ARG A 44 20.78 18.27 16.04
N CYS A 45 19.60 18.14 15.44
CA CYS A 45 18.78 16.95 15.58
C CYS A 45 19.42 15.71 14.96
N ASP A 46 20.04 15.82 13.78
CA ASP A 46 20.79 14.73 13.16
C ASP A 46 21.92 14.23 14.07
N HIS A 47 22.68 15.16 14.66
CA HIS A 47 23.77 14.81 15.57
C HIS A 47 23.28 14.09 16.84
N ILE A 48 22.16 14.54 17.42
CA ILE A 48 21.55 13.93 18.62
C ILE A 48 21.03 12.52 18.30
N ILE A 49 20.36 12.34 17.16
CA ILE A 49 19.84 11.04 16.72
C ILE A 49 20.99 10.05 16.46
N MET A 50 22.05 10.48 15.74
CA MET A 50 23.20 9.61 15.47
C MET A 50 23.95 9.22 16.73
N THR A 51 24.11 10.13 17.69
CA THR A 51 24.82 9.85 18.95
C THR A 51 24.06 8.85 19.82
N MET A 52 22.73 8.98 19.91
CA MET A 52 21.86 8.01 20.59
C MET A 52 21.89 6.65 19.92
N ARG A 53 21.82 6.61 18.58
CA ARG A 53 21.92 5.37 17.78
C ARG A 53 23.23 4.63 18.09
N LYS A 54 24.36 5.33 18.07
CA LYS A 54 25.68 4.73 18.38
C LYS A 54 25.74 4.16 19.81
N GLY A 55 25.26 4.91 20.80
CA GLY A 55 25.24 4.46 22.20
C GLY A 55 24.38 3.21 22.42
N LEU A 56 23.22 3.11 21.78
CA LEU A 56 22.38 1.90 21.81
C LEU A 56 23.08 0.70 21.16
N MET A 57 23.71 0.89 20.00
CA MET A 57 24.41 -0.19 19.30
C MET A 57 25.60 -0.74 20.11
N ASP A 58 26.32 0.13 20.82
CA ASP A 58 27.45 -0.28 21.69
C ASP A 58 26.99 -1.12 22.91
N ILE A 59 25.77 -0.88 23.42
CA ILE A 59 25.18 -1.68 24.50
C ILE A 59 24.79 -3.07 23.96
N TYR A 60 24.12 -3.14 22.81
CA TYR A 60 23.71 -4.43 22.22
C TYR A 60 24.90 -5.31 21.82
N ARG A 61 26.00 -4.70 21.34
CA ARG A 61 27.23 -5.43 21.00
C ARG A 61 27.92 -6.03 22.23
N LYS A 62 27.80 -5.39 23.41
CA LYS A 62 28.31 -5.93 24.69
C LYS A 62 27.52 -7.14 25.18
N ASP A 63 26.24 -7.24 24.84
CA ASP A 63 25.37 -8.37 25.22
C ASP A 63 25.43 -9.55 24.23
N GLY A 64 26.41 -9.56 23.32
CA GLY A 64 26.65 -10.68 22.40
C GLY A 64 25.76 -10.72 21.16
N TYR A 65 24.98 -9.66 20.89
CA TYR A 65 24.22 -9.53 19.66
C TYR A 65 25.07 -8.84 18.58
N ASP A 66 25.53 -9.62 17.59
CA ASP A 66 26.21 -9.09 16.40
C ASP A 66 25.18 -8.52 15.40
N TRP A 67 24.69 -7.32 15.69
CA TRP A 67 23.86 -6.55 14.77
C TRP A 67 24.75 -6.01 13.65
N LYS A 68 24.64 -6.61 12.46
CA LYS A 68 25.17 -5.99 11.24
C LYS A 68 24.47 -4.64 11.03
N GLU A 69 25.26 -3.60 10.78
CA GLU A 69 24.88 -2.18 10.80
C GLU A 69 23.81 -1.74 9.77
N ASP A 70 23.18 -2.67 9.06
CA ASP A 70 22.31 -2.39 7.90
C ASP A 70 20.84 -2.12 8.24
N PHE A 71 20.45 -1.99 9.51
CA PHE A 71 19.08 -1.60 9.86
C PHE A 71 18.91 -0.09 9.79
N ASP A 72 18.52 0.35 8.60
CA ASP A 72 18.01 1.68 8.28
C ASP A 72 16.66 1.92 8.98
N ILE A 73 16.42 3.18 9.31
CA ILE A 73 15.28 3.67 10.09
C ILE A 73 13.97 3.33 9.35
N GLY A 74 13.04 2.54 9.92
CA GLY A 74 11.71 2.47 9.29
C GLY A 74 10.67 1.48 9.81
N LEU A 75 11.06 0.26 10.18
CA LEU A 75 10.10 -0.78 10.62
C LEU A 75 10.37 -1.27 12.04
N ALA A 76 9.31 -1.56 12.79
CA ALA A 76 9.41 -2.27 14.06
C ALA A 76 9.86 -3.73 13.83
N LYS A 77 10.46 -4.34 14.86
CA LYS A 77 11.01 -5.70 14.77
C LYS A 77 10.03 -6.74 14.21
N ALA A 78 8.77 -6.72 14.65
CA ALA A 78 7.74 -7.65 14.20
C ALA A 78 7.45 -7.54 12.69
N GLU A 79 7.46 -6.31 12.17
CA GLU A 79 7.24 -6.01 10.77
C GLU A 79 8.43 -6.48 9.93
N ALA A 80 9.64 -6.16 10.39
CA ALA A 80 10.87 -6.61 9.76
C ALA A 80 10.96 -8.15 9.73
N ASP A 81 10.62 -8.83 10.83
CA ASP A 81 10.60 -10.29 10.91
C ASP A 81 9.61 -10.91 9.92
N TRP A 82 8.40 -10.33 9.79
CA TRP A 82 7.41 -10.78 8.81
C TRP A 82 7.88 -10.56 7.37
N VAL A 83 8.37 -9.36 7.03
CA VAL A 83 8.94 -9.06 5.70
C VAL A 83 10.08 -10.02 5.37
N ASN A 84 11.01 -10.23 6.31
CA ASN A 84 12.10 -11.19 6.14
C ASN A 84 11.57 -12.61 5.92
N SER A 85 10.51 -13.03 6.60
CA SER A 85 9.90 -14.34 6.39
C SER A 85 9.43 -14.56 4.95
N LEU A 86 8.88 -13.53 4.31
CA LEU A 86 8.46 -13.55 2.90
C LEU A 86 9.66 -13.66 1.95
N LEU A 87 10.77 -12.99 2.29
CA LEU A 87 12.01 -13.01 1.51
C LEU A 87 12.71 -14.38 1.58
N TYR A 88 12.83 -14.96 2.77
CA TYR A 88 13.56 -16.23 3.00
C TYR A 88 12.79 -17.48 2.58
N LYS A 89 11.45 -17.54 2.74
CA LYS A 89 10.63 -18.70 2.33
C LYS A 89 10.89 -19.07 0.86
N HIS A 90 10.90 -18.07 -0.02
CA HIS A 90 11.14 -18.28 -1.44
C HIS A 90 12.53 -18.86 -1.77
N LYS A 91 13.58 -18.45 -1.04
CA LYS A 91 14.93 -18.97 -1.26
C LYS A 91 15.03 -20.46 -0.93
N ARG A 92 14.26 -20.93 0.06
CA ARG A 92 14.13 -22.37 0.38
C ARG A 92 13.38 -23.10 -0.73
N THR A 93 12.26 -22.56 -1.21
CA THR A 93 11.49 -23.16 -2.31
C THR A 93 12.34 -23.31 -3.58
N LYS A 94 13.08 -22.26 -3.99
CA LYS A 94 14.02 -22.35 -5.14
C LYS A 94 15.12 -23.41 -4.97
N ARG A 95 15.53 -23.74 -3.74
CA ARG A 95 16.55 -24.78 -3.46
C ARG A 95 15.99 -26.20 -3.40
N GLN A 96 14.69 -26.38 -3.13
CA GLN A 96 14.07 -27.69 -2.91
C GLN A 96 13.38 -28.28 -4.16
N THR A 97 13.19 -27.50 -5.23
CA THR A 97 12.46 -27.92 -6.45
C THR A 97 13.24 -28.84 -7.41
N THR A 98 14.07 -29.75 -6.90
CA THR A 98 14.72 -30.80 -7.72
C THR A 98 13.89 -32.08 -7.90
N GLY A 99 12.63 -32.14 -7.41
CA GLY A 99 11.87 -33.40 -7.37
C GLY A 99 10.37 -33.37 -7.67
N THR A 100 9.72 -32.21 -7.81
CA THR A 100 8.33 -32.09 -8.30
C THR A 100 8.23 -30.78 -9.08
N GLY A 101 7.62 -30.81 -10.26
CA GLY A 101 7.60 -29.66 -11.18
C GLY A 101 7.11 -28.39 -10.46
N PRO A 102 7.71 -27.22 -10.72
CA PRO A 102 7.31 -26.01 -10.04
C PRO A 102 5.82 -25.76 -10.31
N SER A 103 5.06 -25.42 -9.26
CA SER A 103 3.88 -24.57 -9.42
C SER A 103 4.32 -23.40 -10.29
N LYS A 104 3.98 -23.42 -11.59
CA LYS A 104 4.45 -22.40 -12.53
C LYS A 104 3.94 -21.06 -12.01
N ALA A 105 4.85 -20.14 -11.74
CA ALA A 105 4.51 -18.77 -11.39
C ALA A 105 3.47 -18.26 -12.41
N LYS A 106 2.33 -17.78 -11.92
CA LYS A 106 1.28 -17.27 -12.80
C LYS A 106 1.72 -15.91 -13.36
N PRO A 107 1.49 -15.64 -14.65
CA PRO A 107 1.78 -14.33 -15.22
C PRO A 107 0.88 -13.25 -14.60
N ARG A 108 1.43 -12.04 -14.43
CA ARG A 108 0.66 -10.84 -14.12
C ARG A 108 -0.15 -10.41 -15.34
N LYS A 109 -1.38 -9.97 -15.13
CA LYS A 109 -2.33 -9.57 -16.18
C LYS A 109 -2.65 -8.10 -16.12
N GLU A 110 -3.03 -7.52 -17.26
CA GLU A 110 -3.62 -6.19 -17.28
C GLU A 110 -4.95 -6.21 -16.51
N VAL A 111 -5.20 -5.21 -15.66
CA VAL A 111 -6.32 -5.19 -14.70
C VAL A 111 -7.69 -5.35 -15.35
N ARG A 112 -7.93 -4.80 -16.54
CA ARG A 112 -9.19 -4.94 -17.30
C ARG A 112 -9.28 -6.28 -18.02
N MET A 113 -8.22 -7.08 -18.06
CA MET A 113 -8.21 -8.43 -18.61
C MET A 113 -8.41 -9.51 -17.54
N MET A 114 -8.49 -9.13 -16.26
CA MET A 114 -8.81 -10.06 -15.18
C MET A 114 -10.27 -10.49 -15.24
N SER A 115 -10.54 -11.74 -14.85
CA SER A 115 -11.90 -12.15 -14.55
C SER A 115 -12.41 -11.45 -13.27
N LEU A 116 -13.73 -11.44 -13.07
CA LEU A 116 -14.33 -10.92 -11.83
C LEU A 116 -13.84 -11.67 -10.58
N GLU A 117 -13.57 -12.98 -10.72
CA GLU A 117 -13.02 -13.80 -9.64
C GLU A 117 -11.57 -13.43 -9.34
N GLU A 118 -10.73 -13.27 -10.37
CA GLU A 118 -9.33 -12.88 -10.21
C GLU A 118 -9.22 -11.50 -9.53
N TRP A 119 -10.02 -10.53 -10.00
CA TRP A 119 -10.06 -9.19 -9.41
C TRP A 119 -10.62 -9.20 -7.97
N GLY A 120 -11.67 -9.98 -7.73
CA GLY A 120 -12.25 -10.17 -6.39
C GLY A 120 -11.25 -10.77 -5.40
N ASN A 121 -10.50 -11.80 -5.82
CA ASN A 121 -9.46 -12.41 -4.99
C ASN A 121 -8.32 -11.44 -4.70
N PHE A 122 -7.84 -10.71 -5.72
CA PHE A 122 -6.80 -9.69 -5.53
C PHE A 122 -7.24 -8.63 -4.51
N THR A 123 -8.40 -8.01 -4.72
CA THR A 123 -8.91 -6.95 -3.83
C THR A 123 -9.22 -7.45 -2.42
N LEU A 124 -9.69 -8.70 -2.27
CA LEU A 124 -9.89 -9.35 -0.97
C LEU A 124 -8.56 -9.54 -0.23
N ALA A 125 -7.52 -10.04 -0.91
CA ALA A 125 -6.21 -10.23 -0.31
C ALA A 125 -5.58 -8.88 0.10
N VAL A 126 -5.66 -7.86 -0.76
CA VAL A 126 -5.17 -6.50 -0.46
C VAL A 126 -5.87 -5.91 0.77
N ASN A 127 -7.21 -5.97 0.82
CA ASN A 127 -7.96 -5.52 1.99
C ASN A 127 -7.64 -6.32 3.25
N SER A 128 -7.44 -7.63 3.13
CA SER A 128 -7.07 -8.46 4.27
C SER A 128 -5.72 -8.04 4.86
N LEU A 129 -4.71 -7.73 4.03
CA LEU A 129 -3.46 -7.14 4.51
C LEU A 129 -3.67 -5.77 5.19
N LYS A 130 -4.63 -4.97 4.72
CA LYS A 130 -4.95 -3.65 5.30
C LYS A 130 -5.64 -3.75 6.66
N TYR A 131 -6.47 -4.76 6.89
CA TYR A 131 -7.18 -4.95 8.17
C TYR A 131 -6.44 -5.86 9.15
N GLU A 132 -5.50 -6.69 8.68
CA GLU A 132 -4.68 -7.55 9.53
C GLU A 132 -3.50 -6.76 10.11
N LYS A 133 -3.52 -6.52 11.42
CA LYS A 133 -2.37 -5.98 12.15
C LYS A 133 -1.19 -6.96 12.07
N THR A 134 0.04 -6.44 12.03
CA THR A 134 1.27 -7.25 12.23
C THR A 134 1.36 -7.72 13.68
N GLN A 135 0.48 -8.65 14.09
CA GLN A 135 0.52 -9.22 15.44
C GLN A 135 1.69 -10.20 15.52
N VAL A 136 2.66 -9.89 16.38
CA VAL A 136 3.48 -10.93 17.00
C VAL A 136 2.51 -11.89 17.69
N SER A 137 2.49 -13.15 17.25
CA SER A 137 1.87 -14.22 18.00
C SER A 137 2.38 -14.16 19.44
N LEU A 138 1.52 -13.78 20.39
CA LEU A 138 1.74 -13.90 21.83
C LEU A 138 1.73 -15.38 22.26
N LYS A 139 2.57 -16.20 21.64
CA LYS A 139 2.93 -17.55 22.10
C LYS A 139 4.46 -17.58 22.14
N LEU A 140 5.00 -17.55 23.36
CA LEU A 140 6.41 -17.41 23.76
C LEU A 140 7.00 -15.98 23.71
N HIS A 141 6.71 -15.18 24.73
CA HIS A 141 7.73 -14.46 25.53
C HIS A 141 7.02 -13.87 26.77
N ARG A 142 6.82 -14.70 27.80
CA ARG A 142 6.21 -14.29 29.06
C ARG A 142 7.23 -13.80 30.10
N PHE A 143 8.48 -13.60 29.72
CA PHE A 143 9.52 -13.08 30.61
C PHE A 143 10.39 -12.10 29.82
N TYR A 144 10.72 -10.98 30.45
CA TYR A 144 11.38 -9.77 29.92
C TYR A 144 10.44 -8.73 29.29
N PHE A 145 9.76 -8.03 30.20
CA PHE A 145 9.03 -6.79 29.96
C PHE A 145 10.01 -5.65 29.62
N CYS A 146 10.14 -5.35 28.34
CA CYS A 146 10.20 -3.97 27.87
C CYS A 146 9.14 -3.91 26.76
N GLN A 147 8.02 -3.23 27.01
CA GLN A 147 7.09 -2.91 25.93
C GLN A 147 7.81 -1.93 24.99
N ILE A 148 8.60 -2.46 24.08
CA ILE A 148 8.90 -1.78 22.83
C ILE A 148 7.52 -1.47 22.23
N PRO A 149 7.22 -0.23 21.80
CA PRO A 149 5.99 0.04 21.09
C PRO A 149 5.94 -0.91 19.89
N GLY A 150 5.14 -1.98 20.02
CA GLY A 150 4.86 -2.85 18.90
C GLY A 150 4.22 -1.99 17.84
N SER A 151 4.74 -2.02 16.62
CA SER A 151 4.13 -1.30 15.51
C SER A 151 2.61 -1.57 15.47
N ASN A 152 1.85 -0.49 15.30
CA ASN A 152 0.41 -0.56 15.06
C ASN A 152 0.08 -0.74 13.57
N SER A 153 1.08 -0.79 12.70
CA SER A 153 0.88 -0.87 11.26
C SER A 153 0.30 -2.23 10.87
N ASN A 154 -0.69 -2.19 9.98
CA ASN A 154 -1.18 -3.41 9.34
C ASN A 154 -0.17 -3.89 8.29
N LYS A 155 -0.31 -5.14 7.85
CA LYS A 155 0.62 -5.75 6.89
C LYS A 155 0.75 -4.95 5.60
N TYR A 156 -0.33 -4.31 5.12
CA TYR A 156 -0.28 -3.45 3.94
C TYR A 156 0.58 -2.21 4.21
N ASP A 157 0.33 -1.49 5.31
CA ASP A 157 1.03 -0.26 5.66
C ASP A 157 2.51 -0.52 5.96
N THR A 158 2.83 -1.67 6.57
CA THR A 158 4.21 -2.16 6.71
C THR A 158 4.91 -2.24 5.34
N ILE A 159 4.26 -2.80 4.32
CA ILE A 159 4.84 -2.87 2.97
C ILE A 159 4.94 -1.46 2.36
N ALA A 160 3.86 -0.67 2.43
CA ALA A 160 3.81 0.69 1.88
C ALA A 160 4.89 1.61 2.47
N ASN A 161 5.24 1.43 3.75
CA ASN A 161 6.26 2.22 4.44
C ASN A 161 7.70 1.90 4.00
N ILE A 162 7.95 0.82 3.26
CA ILE A 162 9.30 0.48 2.78
C ILE A 162 9.87 1.61 1.91
N ILE A 163 9.07 2.15 0.97
CA ILE A 163 9.53 3.23 0.08
C ILE A 163 9.75 4.56 0.81
N ARG A 164 9.07 4.80 1.95
CA ARG A 164 9.23 6.01 2.76
C ARG A 164 10.61 6.10 3.41
N SER A 165 11.20 4.96 3.74
CA SER A 165 12.38 4.89 4.60
C SER A 165 13.70 5.27 3.91
N ASN A 166 13.83 5.12 2.59
CA ASN A 166 15.03 5.53 1.86
C ASN A 166 14.75 5.78 0.36
N PRO A 167 14.37 7.02 -0.01
CA PRO A 167 14.05 7.33 -1.42
C PRO A 167 15.28 7.28 -2.34
N ASN A 168 16.50 7.50 -1.82
CA ASN A 168 17.71 7.62 -2.63
C ASN A 168 18.21 6.29 -3.23
N SER A 169 17.87 5.16 -2.60
CA SER A 169 18.18 3.81 -3.08
C SER A 169 17.04 3.19 -3.90
N THR A 170 15.84 3.77 -3.83
CA THR A 170 14.61 3.23 -4.43
C THR A 170 14.13 4.04 -5.63
N MET A 171 14.67 5.24 -5.84
CA MET A 171 14.33 6.20 -6.90
C MET A 171 15.56 7.00 -7.37
N ASP A 172 15.40 7.70 -8.49
CA ASP A 172 16.35 8.65 -9.09
C ASP A 172 17.71 8.05 -9.49
N GLY A 173 17.74 6.75 -9.82
CA GLY A 173 18.97 6.05 -10.15
C GLY A 173 18.77 4.62 -10.68
N PRO A 174 19.84 3.96 -11.13
CA PRO A 174 19.75 2.64 -11.74
C PRO A 174 19.26 1.54 -10.79
N GLY A 175 19.34 1.71 -9.47
CA GLY A 175 18.80 0.74 -8.50
C GLY A 175 17.27 0.61 -8.57
N PHE A 176 16.59 1.64 -9.08
CA PHE A 176 15.13 1.74 -9.18
C PHE A 176 14.46 0.51 -9.79
N LEU A 177 14.95 0.03 -10.94
CA LEU A 177 14.28 -1.03 -11.71
C LEU A 177 14.32 -2.37 -10.97
N GLY A 178 15.52 -2.75 -10.50
CA GLY A 178 15.70 -3.96 -9.69
C GLY A 178 14.92 -3.90 -8.38
N PHE A 179 14.95 -2.75 -7.69
CA PHE A 179 14.16 -2.54 -6.48
C PHE A 179 12.65 -2.66 -6.75
N ASN A 180 12.15 -2.04 -7.83
CA ASN A 180 10.75 -2.12 -8.20
C ASN A 180 10.27 -3.57 -8.34
N ARG A 181 11.02 -4.39 -9.08
CA ARG A 181 10.69 -5.80 -9.30
C ARG A 181 10.66 -6.58 -7.99
N ALA A 182 11.68 -6.43 -7.15
CA ALA A 182 11.74 -7.05 -5.84
C ALA A 182 10.57 -6.61 -4.93
N TYR A 183 10.17 -5.34 -5.02
CA TYR A 183 9.10 -4.76 -4.22
C TYR A 183 7.72 -5.27 -4.63
N ILE A 184 7.43 -5.38 -5.93
CA ILE A 184 6.19 -6.01 -6.42
C ILE A 184 6.15 -7.49 -6.05
N GLU A 185 7.28 -8.19 -6.17
CA GLU A 185 7.38 -9.60 -5.77
C GLU A 185 7.14 -9.79 -4.27
N LEU A 186 7.65 -8.90 -3.42
CA LEU A 186 7.35 -8.90 -1.98
C LEU A 186 5.86 -8.74 -1.72
N PHE A 187 5.21 -7.77 -2.37
CA PHE A 187 3.78 -7.53 -2.22
C PHE A 187 2.95 -8.72 -2.70
N GLU A 188 3.29 -9.28 -3.87
CA GLU A 188 2.64 -10.46 -4.43
C GLU A 188 2.73 -11.66 -3.48
N ARG A 189 3.90 -11.91 -2.89
CA ARG A 189 4.09 -12.98 -1.89
C ARG A 189 3.24 -12.76 -0.64
N ALA A 190 3.11 -11.52 -0.18
CA ALA A 190 2.24 -11.19 0.95
C ALA A 190 0.77 -11.51 0.64
N LEU A 191 0.31 -11.22 -0.57
CA LEU A 191 -1.03 -11.60 -1.03
C LEU A 191 -1.18 -13.13 -1.13
N GLN A 192 -0.13 -13.83 -1.58
CA GLN A 192 -0.13 -15.29 -1.72
C GLN A 192 -0.11 -16.06 -0.39
N GLU A 193 0.27 -15.42 0.73
CA GLU A 193 0.04 -16.02 2.06
C GLU A 193 -1.45 -16.19 2.37
N LEU A 194 -2.31 -15.37 1.74
CA LEU A 194 -3.76 -15.38 1.93
C LEU A 194 -4.46 -16.17 0.81
N ILE A 195 -4.07 -15.92 -0.44
CA ILE A 195 -4.64 -16.56 -1.62
C ILE A 195 -3.51 -17.00 -2.55
N PRO A 196 -3.10 -18.29 -2.53
CA PRO A 196 -1.86 -18.78 -3.16
C PRO A 196 -1.67 -18.45 -4.64
N ASP A 197 -2.76 -18.29 -5.38
CA ASP A 197 -2.77 -18.12 -6.83
C ASP A 197 -2.96 -16.68 -7.30
N VAL A 198 -3.06 -15.71 -6.38
CA VAL A 198 -3.19 -14.30 -6.73
C VAL A 198 -1.87 -13.78 -7.29
N THR A 199 -1.99 -12.98 -8.35
CA THR A 199 -0.90 -12.17 -8.91
C THR A 199 -1.27 -10.70 -8.83
N VAL A 200 -0.27 -9.83 -8.76
CA VAL A 200 -0.47 -8.38 -8.82
C VAL A 200 -0.78 -8.01 -10.27
N PRO A 201 -1.98 -7.48 -10.58
CA PRO A 201 -2.25 -7.04 -11.94
C PRO A 201 -1.48 -5.75 -12.24
N PHE A 202 -1.29 -5.46 -13.53
CA PHE A 202 -0.73 -4.21 -13.97
C PHE A 202 -1.79 -3.29 -14.57
N TRP A 203 -1.63 -1.98 -14.39
CA TRP A 203 -2.47 -0.97 -15.01
C TRP A 203 -1.74 -0.34 -16.20
N ASP A 204 -2.09 -0.75 -17.42
CA ASP A 204 -1.59 -0.09 -18.62
C ASP A 204 -2.34 1.23 -18.86
N SER A 205 -1.78 2.31 -18.32
CA SER A 205 -2.37 3.65 -18.43
C SER A 205 -2.35 4.23 -19.84
N THR A 206 -1.65 3.61 -20.81
CA THR A 206 -1.72 4.07 -22.21
C THR A 206 -3.10 3.89 -22.80
N LYS A 207 -3.85 2.89 -22.32
CA LYS A 207 -5.21 2.61 -22.75
C LYS A 207 -6.20 3.67 -22.27
N ASP A 208 -5.85 4.41 -21.22
CA ASP A 208 -6.64 5.50 -20.65
C ASP A 208 -6.23 6.85 -21.28
N PHE A 209 -4.94 7.04 -21.58
CA PHE A 209 -4.42 8.27 -22.19
C PHE A 209 -5.11 8.64 -23.52
N TYR A 210 -5.48 7.64 -24.34
CA TYR A 210 -6.13 7.86 -25.63
C TYR A 210 -7.66 7.86 -25.58
N MET A 211 -8.26 7.91 -24.40
CA MET A 211 -9.68 8.23 -24.27
C MET A 211 -9.93 9.70 -24.62
N ASP A 212 -11.18 10.03 -24.96
CA ASP A 212 -11.61 11.43 -25.15
C ASP A 212 -11.41 12.25 -23.86
N ASP A 213 -11.75 11.63 -22.72
CA ASP A 213 -11.38 12.11 -21.39
C ASP A 213 -10.81 10.93 -20.56
N PRO A 214 -9.50 10.90 -20.26
CA PRO A 214 -8.90 9.85 -19.44
C PRO A 214 -9.45 9.78 -18.00
N LYS A 215 -10.05 10.86 -17.48
CA LYS A 215 -10.71 10.88 -16.17
C LYS A 215 -11.99 10.03 -16.15
N GLU A 216 -12.58 9.81 -17.32
CA GLU A 216 -13.79 9.01 -17.49
C GLU A 216 -13.50 7.52 -17.59
N SER A 217 -12.26 7.05 -17.41
CA SER A 217 -11.95 5.61 -17.45
C SER A 217 -12.81 4.81 -16.47
N VAL A 218 -13.27 3.64 -16.91
CA VAL A 218 -14.01 2.69 -16.07
C VAL A 218 -13.24 2.27 -14.81
N LEU A 219 -11.92 2.45 -14.80
CA LEU A 219 -11.09 2.17 -13.63
C LEU A 219 -11.41 3.07 -12.43
N TRP A 220 -11.94 4.28 -12.65
CA TRP A 220 -12.32 5.22 -11.58
C TRP A 220 -13.79 5.06 -11.16
N THR A 221 -14.21 3.81 -10.96
CA THR A 221 -15.56 3.44 -10.52
C THR A 221 -15.49 2.45 -9.36
N TRP A 222 -16.60 2.29 -8.65
CA TRP A 222 -16.77 1.28 -7.60
C TRP A 222 -16.39 -0.16 -8.01
N MET A 223 -16.42 -0.50 -9.30
CA MET A 223 -16.02 -1.84 -9.76
C MET A 223 -14.50 -2.06 -9.63
N PHE A 224 -13.70 -1.00 -9.79
CA PHE A 224 -12.24 -1.06 -9.88
C PHE A 224 -11.57 -0.24 -8.77
N PHE A 225 -11.00 0.92 -9.06
CA PHE A 225 -10.18 1.65 -8.09
C PHE A 225 -11.01 2.47 -7.09
N GLY A 226 -12.31 2.67 -7.35
CA GLY A 226 -13.15 3.61 -6.61
C GLY A 226 -13.04 5.03 -7.16
N ASP A 227 -13.51 6.01 -6.37
CA ASP A 227 -13.51 7.42 -6.76
C ASP A 227 -12.11 7.89 -7.22
N GLY A 228 -12.06 8.60 -8.35
CA GLY A 228 -10.84 9.21 -8.87
C GLY A 228 -10.54 10.60 -8.29
N ASN A 229 -11.55 11.29 -7.74
CA ASN A 229 -11.41 12.66 -7.25
C ASN A 229 -12.05 12.81 -5.87
N GLY A 230 -11.32 13.40 -4.93
CA GLY A 230 -11.75 13.56 -3.55
C GLY A 230 -11.41 12.35 -2.68
N PHE A 231 -12.11 12.23 -1.55
CA PHE A 231 -11.98 11.07 -0.67
C PHE A 231 -12.63 9.85 -1.29
N VAL A 232 -11.91 8.74 -1.32
CA VAL A 232 -12.42 7.48 -1.88
C VAL A 232 -13.48 6.89 -0.96
N SER A 233 -14.72 6.91 -1.43
CA SER A 233 -15.94 6.59 -0.69
C SER A 233 -16.64 5.33 -1.20
N GLU A 234 -16.33 4.91 -2.43
CA GLU A 234 -16.81 3.67 -3.05
C GLU A 234 -15.69 2.78 -3.60
N GLY A 235 -16.08 1.57 -3.98
CA GLY A 235 -15.17 0.54 -4.49
C GLY A 235 -14.42 -0.27 -3.42
N PRO A 236 -13.52 -1.17 -3.85
CA PRO A 236 -12.84 -2.12 -2.97
C PRO A 236 -11.91 -1.45 -1.96
N PHE A 237 -11.49 -0.21 -2.20
CA PHE A 237 -10.58 0.54 -1.33
C PHE A 237 -11.26 1.71 -0.60
N ALA A 238 -12.60 1.70 -0.55
CA ALA A 238 -13.38 2.74 0.10
C ALA A 238 -13.01 2.92 1.58
N ASN A 239 -12.93 4.18 2.01
CA ASN A 239 -12.69 4.57 3.41
C ASN A 239 -11.38 4.04 4.02
N TRP A 240 -10.41 3.69 3.18
CA TRP A 240 -9.06 3.40 3.64
C TRP A 240 -8.45 4.60 4.35
N THR A 241 -7.70 4.33 5.41
CA THR A 241 -6.89 5.31 6.14
C THR A 241 -5.47 4.81 6.28
N ASP A 242 -4.47 5.69 6.22
CA ASP A 242 -3.10 5.35 6.60
C ASP A 242 -2.95 5.21 8.13
N GLU A 243 -1.73 4.88 8.57
CA GLU A 243 -1.38 4.72 10.00
C GLU A 243 -1.60 5.98 10.85
N ASN A 244 -1.65 7.16 10.22
CA ASN A 244 -1.88 8.45 10.87
C ASN A 244 -3.35 8.90 10.80
N GLY A 245 -4.23 8.07 10.23
CA GLY A 245 -5.66 8.39 10.04
C GLY A 245 -5.95 9.24 8.80
N GLY A 246 -4.96 9.48 7.94
CA GLY A 246 -5.13 10.15 6.66
C GLY A 246 -5.99 9.30 5.72
N ARG A 247 -7.13 9.83 5.27
CA ARG A 247 -8.05 9.12 4.38
C ARG A 247 -7.52 9.08 2.95
N LEU A 248 -7.74 7.96 2.27
CA LEU A 248 -7.42 7.80 0.85
C LEU A 248 -8.05 8.92 0.03
N PHE A 249 -7.21 9.69 -0.67
CA PHE A 249 -7.60 10.88 -1.41
C PHE A 249 -6.85 10.95 -2.74
N ARG A 250 -7.58 11.31 -3.81
CA ARG A 250 -7.07 11.39 -5.19
C ARG A 250 -7.51 12.67 -5.89
N GLU A 251 -6.77 13.07 -6.91
CA GLU A 251 -7.02 14.27 -7.73
C GLU A 251 -6.77 13.94 -9.21
N VAL A 252 -7.43 12.87 -9.68
CA VAL A 252 -7.22 12.31 -11.01
C VAL A 252 -7.46 13.34 -12.11
N GLY A 253 -6.40 13.64 -12.85
CA GLY A 253 -6.38 14.54 -14.00
C GLY A 253 -6.45 16.03 -13.66
N GLU A 254 -6.34 16.41 -12.38
CA GLU A 254 -6.35 17.82 -11.97
C GLU A 254 -4.97 18.49 -12.14
N ASN A 255 -3.89 17.72 -12.03
CA ASN A 255 -2.54 18.19 -12.34
C ASN A 255 -2.26 18.09 -13.86
N PRO A 256 -1.58 19.08 -14.48
CA PRO A 256 -1.25 19.07 -15.92
C PRO A 256 -0.06 18.13 -16.24
N SER A 257 -0.08 16.92 -15.67
CA SER A 257 0.84 15.82 -15.96
C SER A 257 0.19 14.82 -16.91
N SER A 258 0.92 13.77 -17.29
CA SER A 258 0.46 12.83 -18.32
C SER A 258 0.53 11.40 -17.80
N LEU A 259 -0.46 10.60 -18.19
CA LEU A 259 -0.34 9.14 -18.21
C LEU A 259 0.78 8.71 -19.19
N PHE A 260 1.18 7.42 -19.14
CA PHE A 260 2.05 6.88 -20.18
C PHE A 260 1.44 7.08 -21.58
N THR A 261 2.29 7.43 -22.54
CA THR A 261 1.91 7.62 -23.94
C THR A 261 2.58 6.57 -24.81
N LEU A 262 2.00 6.24 -25.96
CA LEU A 262 2.63 5.32 -26.91
C LEU A 262 3.96 5.88 -27.43
N HIS A 263 4.04 7.19 -27.64
CA HIS A 263 5.29 7.82 -28.06
C HIS A 263 6.38 7.66 -26.98
N GLY A 264 6.04 7.86 -25.70
CA GLY A 264 6.95 7.63 -24.59
C GLY A 264 7.41 6.17 -24.49
N LEU A 265 6.48 5.22 -24.63
CA LEU A 265 6.82 3.79 -24.64
C LEU A 265 7.70 3.40 -25.82
N GLU A 266 7.35 3.82 -27.04
CA GLU A 266 8.12 3.55 -28.25
C GLU A 266 9.54 4.13 -28.12
N ALA A 267 9.68 5.32 -27.55
CA ALA A 267 10.99 5.91 -27.28
C ALA A 267 11.81 5.12 -26.24
N ILE A 268 11.18 4.58 -25.18
CA ILE A 268 11.84 3.70 -24.20
C ILE A 268 12.28 2.40 -24.87
N LEU A 269 11.36 1.73 -25.56
CA LEU A 269 11.58 0.39 -26.14
C LEU A 269 12.52 0.40 -27.35
N ALA A 270 12.76 1.55 -27.98
CA ALA A 270 13.71 1.69 -29.08
C ALA A 270 15.19 1.73 -28.64
N ARG A 271 15.45 1.89 -27.33
CA ARG A 271 16.82 2.00 -26.79
C ARG A 271 17.52 0.66 -26.69
N LYS A 272 18.83 0.71 -26.47
CA LYS A 272 19.72 -0.47 -26.53
C LYS A 272 20.36 -0.88 -25.21
N ASN A 273 20.36 0.01 -24.22
CA ASN A 273 20.94 -0.27 -22.91
C ASN A 273 20.17 0.44 -21.78
N HIS A 274 20.35 -0.05 -20.56
CA HIS A 274 19.68 0.44 -19.36
C HIS A 274 20.03 1.89 -19.05
N TYR A 275 21.27 2.31 -19.32
CA TYR A 275 21.68 3.69 -19.07
C TYR A 275 20.77 4.68 -19.80
N MET A 276 20.26 4.37 -20.99
CA MET A 276 19.37 5.29 -21.73
C MET A 276 17.93 5.34 -21.19
N ILE A 277 17.50 4.36 -20.39
CA ILE A 277 16.14 4.25 -19.85
C ILE A 277 16.05 4.52 -18.34
N THR A 278 17.17 4.66 -17.63
CA THR A 278 17.23 4.97 -16.19
C THR A 278 17.75 6.37 -15.92
N LEU A 279 17.55 6.86 -14.70
CA LEU A 279 18.23 8.06 -14.19
C LEU A 279 19.64 7.71 -13.67
N PRO A 280 20.54 8.70 -13.52
CA PRO A 280 20.39 10.11 -13.92
C PRO A 280 20.60 10.32 -15.43
N GLN A 281 19.92 11.33 -15.99
CA GLN A 281 20.10 11.78 -17.37
C GLN A 281 20.53 13.26 -17.42
N PRO A 282 21.32 13.65 -18.43
CA PRO A 282 21.98 14.97 -18.45
C PRO A 282 21.03 16.15 -18.69
N THR A 283 19.85 15.94 -19.28
CA THR A 283 18.90 17.02 -19.58
C THR A 283 17.49 16.60 -19.23
N ASP A 284 16.61 17.58 -18.99
CA ASP A 284 15.20 17.28 -18.71
C ASP A 284 14.49 16.61 -19.90
N LEU A 285 14.95 16.92 -21.13
CA LEU A 285 14.46 16.23 -22.33
C LEU A 285 14.80 14.74 -22.32
N THR A 286 16.02 14.36 -21.95
CA THR A 286 16.40 12.94 -21.88
C THR A 286 15.79 12.24 -20.67
N LYS A 287 15.61 12.94 -19.54
CA LYS A 287 14.88 12.43 -18.36
C LYS A 287 13.45 12.04 -18.71
N ARG A 288 12.72 12.84 -19.49
CA ARG A 288 11.32 12.55 -19.88
C ARG A 288 11.15 11.21 -20.57
N PHE A 289 12.17 10.72 -21.25
CA PHE A 289 12.10 9.44 -21.94
C PHE A 289 12.69 8.29 -21.11
N THR A 290 13.05 8.48 -19.85
CA THR A 290 13.37 7.37 -18.94
C THR A 290 12.07 6.74 -18.42
N ILE A 291 12.17 5.50 -17.93
CA ILE A 291 11.03 4.83 -17.29
C ILE A 291 10.57 5.63 -16.06
N GLU A 292 11.51 6.09 -15.22
CA GLU A 292 11.22 6.95 -14.07
C GLU A 292 10.60 8.29 -14.46
N GLY A 293 11.08 8.91 -15.54
CA GLY A 293 10.51 10.16 -16.04
C GLY A 293 9.04 10.02 -16.45
N GLN A 294 8.69 8.95 -17.16
CA GLN A 294 7.30 8.70 -17.57
C GLN A 294 6.41 8.30 -16.39
N GLN A 295 6.88 7.42 -15.49
CA GLN A 295 6.07 6.97 -14.35
C GLN A 295 5.78 8.09 -13.35
N ASN A 296 6.68 9.07 -13.21
CA ASN A 296 6.45 10.27 -12.40
C ASN A 296 5.27 11.11 -12.93
N GLY A 297 5.05 11.11 -14.25
CA GLY A 297 3.88 11.74 -14.86
C GLY A 297 2.56 11.11 -14.41
N VAL A 298 2.52 9.78 -14.32
CA VAL A 298 1.32 9.03 -13.86
C VAL A 298 1.07 9.30 -12.38
N HIS A 299 2.11 9.27 -11.53
CA HIS A 299 2.01 9.63 -10.12
C HIS A 299 1.38 11.02 -9.93
N ALA A 300 1.90 12.01 -10.66
CA ALA A 300 1.37 13.37 -10.60
C ALA A 300 -0.05 13.48 -11.19
N TRP A 301 -0.37 12.72 -12.25
CA TRP A 301 -1.70 12.72 -12.88
C TRP A 301 -2.78 12.12 -11.98
N VAL A 302 -2.49 11.05 -11.22
CA VAL A 302 -3.45 10.51 -10.25
C VAL A 302 -3.65 11.47 -9.07
N GLY A 303 -2.61 12.21 -8.70
CA GLY A 303 -2.70 13.26 -7.66
C GLY A 303 -2.89 12.69 -6.25
N GLY A 304 -3.29 13.54 -5.31
CA GLY A 304 -3.48 13.13 -3.90
C GLY A 304 -2.26 12.41 -3.32
N GLN A 305 -2.48 11.28 -2.65
CA GLN A 305 -1.38 10.48 -2.07
C GLN A 305 -0.43 9.93 -3.14
N MET A 306 -0.92 9.56 -4.34
CA MET A 306 -0.10 9.04 -5.44
C MET A 306 0.97 10.02 -5.94
N ARG A 307 0.79 11.34 -5.72
CA ARG A 307 1.77 12.38 -6.09
C ARG A 307 2.89 12.55 -5.06
N ILE A 308 2.67 12.12 -3.82
CA ILE A 308 3.63 12.27 -2.72
C ILE A 308 4.49 11.02 -2.68
N ARG A 309 5.80 11.14 -2.91
CA ARG A 309 6.71 9.99 -3.06
C ARG A 309 6.60 9.01 -1.89
N GLU A 310 6.61 9.55 -0.67
CA GLU A 310 6.59 8.84 0.60
C GLU A 310 5.24 8.18 0.93
N LEU A 311 4.15 8.70 0.36
CA LEU A 311 2.77 8.23 0.63
C LEU A 311 2.15 7.52 -0.57
N SER A 312 2.82 7.48 -1.72
CA SER A 312 2.25 6.96 -2.95
C SER A 312 1.77 5.52 -2.82
N ALA A 313 2.51 4.67 -2.11
CA ALA A 313 2.12 3.29 -1.84
C ALA A 313 0.94 3.13 -0.86
N GLN A 314 0.48 4.20 -0.21
CA GLN A 314 -0.75 4.17 0.60
C GLN A 314 -2.02 4.09 -0.25
N ASP A 315 -1.92 4.40 -1.55
CA ASP A 315 -2.96 4.10 -2.53
C ASP A 315 -2.67 2.75 -3.22
N PRO A 316 -3.57 1.75 -3.18
CA PRO A 316 -3.40 0.47 -3.86
C PRO A 316 -3.13 0.54 -5.36
N VAL A 317 -3.54 1.64 -6.02
CA VAL A 317 -3.25 1.88 -7.44
C VAL A 317 -1.74 1.91 -7.70
N PHE A 318 -0.95 2.29 -6.70
CA PHE A 318 0.51 2.24 -6.73
C PHE A 318 1.05 0.90 -7.22
N PHE A 319 0.63 -0.21 -6.63
CA PHE A 319 1.20 -1.53 -6.95
C PHE A 319 0.87 -1.96 -8.38
N MET A 320 -0.31 -1.59 -8.88
CA MET A 320 -0.72 -1.88 -10.26
C MET A 320 0.03 -1.00 -11.27
N HIS A 321 0.26 0.27 -10.94
CA HIS A 321 1.10 1.18 -11.72
C HIS A 321 2.55 0.71 -11.76
N ARG A 322 3.13 0.35 -10.61
CA ARG A 322 4.50 -0.18 -10.51
C ARG A 322 4.66 -1.53 -11.23
N ALA A 323 3.65 -2.38 -11.21
CA ALA A 323 3.62 -3.60 -12.00
C ALA A 323 3.64 -3.32 -13.51
N PHE A 324 3.03 -2.22 -13.98
CA PHE A 324 3.13 -1.79 -15.38
C PHE A 324 4.50 -1.20 -15.72
N VAL A 325 5.11 -0.48 -14.79
CA VAL A 325 6.51 -0.02 -14.91
C VAL A 325 7.47 -1.21 -15.09
N ASP A 326 7.29 -2.27 -14.29
CA ASP A 326 8.07 -3.52 -14.42
C ASP A 326 7.74 -4.28 -15.72
N TYR A 327 6.48 -4.29 -16.16
CA TYR A 327 6.09 -4.82 -17.48
C TYR A 327 6.86 -4.15 -18.62
N ILE A 328 6.90 -2.81 -18.64
CA ILE A 328 7.63 -2.03 -19.67
C ILE A 328 9.12 -2.39 -19.67
N TRP A 329 9.71 -2.53 -18.49
CA TRP A 329 11.12 -2.91 -18.37
C TRP A 329 11.36 -4.34 -18.85
N ASN A 330 10.49 -5.28 -18.49
CA ASN A 330 10.55 -6.66 -18.99
C ASN A 330 10.48 -6.69 -20.53
N THR A 331 9.55 -5.94 -21.13
CA THR A 331 9.45 -5.80 -22.60
C THR A 331 10.69 -5.14 -23.21
N PHE A 332 11.33 -4.19 -22.52
CA PHE A 332 12.59 -3.61 -22.97
C PHE A 332 13.71 -4.66 -23.02
N ILE A 333 13.86 -5.48 -21.98
CA ILE A 333 14.88 -6.54 -21.93
C ILE A 333 14.68 -7.51 -23.11
N GLU A 334 13.45 -7.97 -23.31
CA GLU A 334 13.10 -8.89 -24.41
C GLU A 334 13.39 -8.28 -25.79
N LYS A 335 13.02 -7.02 -26.02
CA LYS A 335 13.19 -6.36 -27.32
C LYS A 335 14.62 -5.93 -27.63
N SER A 336 15.36 -5.50 -26.60
CA SER A 336 16.74 -5.07 -26.77
C SER A 336 17.72 -6.24 -26.85
N GLY A 337 17.37 -7.39 -26.25
CA GLY A 337 18.25 -8.55 -26.14
C GLY A 337 19.43 -8.33 -25.20
N VAL A 338 19.37 -7.29 -24.37
CA VAL A 338 20.44 -6.94 -23.45
C VAL A 338 20.47 -7.91 -22.27
N ASP A 339 21.67 -8.32 -21.83
CA ASP A 339 21.83 -9.02 -20.55
C ASP A 339 21.75 -8.00 -19.40
N PRO A 340 20.67 -7.99 -18.59
CA PRO A 340 20.47 -6.97 -17.57
C PRO A 340 21.56 -6.97 -16.49
N GLY A 341 22.09 -8.14 -16.13
CA GLY A 341 23.11 -8.23 -15.07
C GLY A 341 24.44 -7.60 -15.47
N SER A 342 24.79 -7.69 -16.75
CA SER A 342 26.01 -7.12 -17.32
C SER A 342 25.85 -5.65 -17.70
N ASP A 343 24.66 -5.21 -18.10
CA ASP A 343 24.36 -3.85 -18.55
C ASP A 343 23.87 -2.91 -17.44
N TYR A 344 24.13 -3.22 -16.16
CA TYR A 344 23.78 -2.34 -15.06
C TYR A 344 24.51 -0.98 -15.18
N PRO A 345 23.79 0.17 -15.18
CA PRO A 345 24.43 1.48 -15.31
C PRO A 345 25.25 1.87 -14.09
N ILE A 346 26.49 2.33 -14.29
CA ILE A 346 27.40 2.72 -13.20
C ILE A 346 27.20 4.19 -12.79
N LYS A 347 26.47 4.98 -13.58
CA LYS A 347 26.15 6.38 -13.26
C LYS A 347 24.97 6.42 -12.29
N GLY A 348 25.20 6.84 -11.06
CA GLY A 348 24.21 6.98 -10.00
C GLY A 348 24.85 7.47 -8.71
N GLY A 349 24.04 7.84 -7.71
CA GLY A 349 24.53 8.15 -6.37
C GLY A 349 25.07 6.90 -5.65
N GLU A 350 25.70 7.08 -4.48
CA GLU A 350 26.31 5.99 -3.70
C GLU A 350 25.36 4.80 -3.49
N ALA A 351 24.10 5.07 -3.11
CA ALA A 351 23.09 4.05 -2.87
C ALA A 351 22.76 3.19 -4.11
N ASN A 352 23.05 3.67 -5.31
CA ASN A 352 22.75 3.03 -6.59
C ASN A 352 23.95 2.27 -7.17
N LYS A 353 25.08 2.16 -6.45
CA LYS A 353 26.20 1.34 -6.90
C LYS A 353 25.78 -0.12 -7.08
N PRO A 354 26.26 -0.82 -8.12
CA PRO A 354 25.81 -2.17 -8.45
C PRO A 354 26.04 -3.18 -7.32
N GLU A 355 27.13 -3.05 -6.59
CA GLU A 355 27.56 -3.93 -5.48
C GLU A 355 26.85 -3.64 -4.15
N ASN A 356 26.21 -2.48 -4.02
CA ASN A 356 25.50 -2.13 -2.79
C ASN A 356 24.25 -2.99 -2.66
N THR A 357 23.94 -3.35 -1.41
CA THR A 357 22.71 -4.07 -1.08
C THR A 357 21.51 -3.23 -1.45
N MET A 358 20.53 -3.89 -2.06
CA MET A 358 19.27 -3.25 -2.35
C MET A 358 18.53 -3.00 -1.03
N HIS A 359 17.98 -1.80 -0.89
CA HIS A 359 17.28 -1.36 0.32
C HIS A 359 16.18 -2.34 0.74
N TYR A 360 16.14 -2.76 2.02
CA TYR A 360 15.28 -3.85 2.55
C TYR A 360 15.42 -5.25 1.92
N PHE A 361 16.21 -5.40 0.86
CA PHE A 361 16.46 -6.67 0.18
C PHE A 361 17.94 -7.05 0.32
N SER A 362 18.45 -7.13 1.56
CA SER A 362 19.86 -7.39 1.89
C SER A 362 20.44 -8.68 1.27
N GLN A 363 19.58 -9.60 0.83
CA GLN A 363 19.97 -10.80 0.10
C GLN A 363 20.38 -10.57 -1.35
N ASN A 364 20.10 -9.38 -1.92
CA ASN A 364 20.37 -9.01 -3.30
C ASN A 364 21.13 -7.68 -3.34
N THR A 365 22.14 -7.59 -4.20
CA THR A 365 22.69 -6.30 -4.60
C THR A 365 21.76 -5.59 -5.59
N ASN A 366 21.98 -4.30 -5.85
CA ASN A 366 21.26 -3.58 -6.91
C ASN A 366 21.39 -4.30 -8.27
N ARG A 367 22.59 -4.82 -8.58
CA ARG A 367 22.83 -5.60 -9.80
C ARG A 367 22.09 -6.93 -9.81
N ASP A 368 21.96 -7.60 -8.65
CA ASP A 368 21.20 -8.85 -8.58
C ASP A 368 19.70 -8.63 -8.79
N GLY A 369 19.19 -7.44 -8.43
CA GLY A 369 17.83 -7.00 -8.76
C GLY A 369 17.51 -7.07 -10.26
N TYR A 370 18.48 -6.80 -11.12
CA TYR A 370 18.33 -6.87 -12.58
C TYR A 370 18.20 -8.30 -13.11
N LYS A 371 18.60 -9.29 -12.32
CA LYS A 371 18.53 -10.71 -12.66
C LYS A 371 17.28 -11.40 -12.13
N LEU A 372 16.40 -10.66 -11.44
CA LEU A 372 15.15 -11.21 -10.93
C LEU A 372 14.20 -11.48 -12.10
N ASP A 373 13.56 -12.65 -12.08
CA ASP A 373 12.57 -13.04 -13.09
C ASP A 373 11.25 -12.31 -12.85
N SER A 374 10.53 -12.00 -13.93
CA SER A 374 9.16 -11.53 -13.88
C SER A 374 8.37 -12.11 -15.05
N LEU A 375 7.09 -12.42 -14.83
CA LEU A 375 6.26 -13.02 -15.86
C LEU A 375 4.97 -12.22 -16.06
N TYR A 376 4.69 -11.88 -17.31
CA TYR A 376 3.56 -11.05 -17.71
C TYR A 376 2.81 -11.65 -18.88
N ILE A 377 1.50 -11.43 -18.93
CA ILE A 377 0.71 -11.52 -20.16
C ILE A 377 0.80 -10.18 -20.87
N ASP A 378 0.93 -10.22 -22.20
CA ASP A 378 0.98 -9.03 -23.02
C ASP A 378 -0.24 -8.13 -22.83
N SER A 379 0.03 -6.82 -22.78
CA SER A 379 -1.04 -5.82 -22.77
C SER A 379 -1.92 -5.96 -24.02
N PRO A 380 -3.26 -5.91 -23.87
CA PRO A 380 -4.19 -6.20 -24.96
C PRO A 380 -3.99 -5.27 -26.15
N GLN A 381 -3.97 -5.88 -27.34
CA GLN A 381 -3.90 -5.22 -28.64
C GLN A 381 -5.15 -5.51 -29.45
N CYS A 382 -5.41 -4.70 -30.48
CA CYS A 382 -6.52 -4.93 -31.38
C CYS A 382 -6.20 -4.57 -32.83
N ASN A 383 -7.08 -4.98 -33.72
CA ASN A 383 -7.05 -4.68 -35.14
C ASN A 383 -8.50 -4.50 -35.64
N SER A 384 -8.68 -4.38 -36.96
CA SER A 384 -9.99 -4.15 -37.57
C SER A 384 -11.01 -5.28 -37.32
N THR A 385 -10.57 -6.49 -37.01
CA THR A 385 -11.44 -7.65 -36.78
C THR A 385 -11.73 -7.89 -35.29
N HIS A 386 -10.82 -7.53 -34.38
CA HIS A 386 -10.97 -7.74 -32.94
C HIS A 386 -11.42 -6.46 -32.22
N LYS A 387 -12.73 -6.19 -32.21
CA LYS A 387 -13.26 -4.92 -31.70
C LYS A 387 -13.27 -4.75 -30.17
N SER A 388 -13.20 -5.84 -29.40
CA SER A 388 -13.31 -5.81 -27.93
C SER A 388 -11.99 -5.92 -27.18
N CYS A 389 -10.83 -6.00 -27.86
CA CYS A 389 -9.54 -6.16 -27.16
C CYS A 389 -9.47 -7.36 -26.21
N GLY A 390 -10.39 -8.33 -26.33
CA GLY A 390 -10.52 -9.46 -25.41
C GLY A 390 -11.15 -9.14 -24.05
N SER A 391 -11.69 -7.93 -23.83
CA SER A 391 -12.35 -7.54 -22.57
C SER A 391 -13.55 -6.63 -22.79
N VAL A 392 -14.59 -6.78 -21.95
CA VAL A 392 -15.75 -5.88 -21.94
C VAL A 392 -15.41 -4.46 -21.45
N TRP A 393 -14.27 -4.30 -20.79
CA TRP A 393 -13.79 -3.04 -20.23
C TRP A 393 -12.90 -2.25 -21.20
N LEU A 394 -12.69 -2.78 -22.40
CA LEU A 394 -11.88 -2.19 -23.45
C LEU A 394 -12.66 -2.14 -24.76
N LYS A 395 -12.35 -1.13 -25.57
CA LYS A 395 -12.83 -1.03 -26.95
C LYS A 395 -11.66 -0.81 -27.89
N CYS A 396 -11.76 -1.31 -29.12
CA CYS A 396 -10.80 -1.02 -30.16
C CYS A 396 -11.18 0.27 -30.88
N THR A 397 -10.26 1.23 -30.96
CA THR A 397 -10.46 2.51 -31.64
C THR A 397 -9.36 2.74 -32.67
N TYR A 398 -9.75 3.20 -33.87
CA TYR A 398 -8.80 3.54 -34.92
C TYR A 398 -8.41 5.02 -34.84
N PHE A 399 -7.12 5.28 -34.71
CA PHE A 399 -6.59 6.64 -34.65
C PHE A 399 -5.96 7.03 -35.99
N TRP A 400 -6.63 7.90 -36.74
CA TRP A 400 -6.18 8.37 -38.06
C TRP A 400 -4.91 9.22 -38.00
N LYS A 401 -4.76 10.04 -36.95
CA LYS A 401 -3.54 10.76 -36.60
C LYS A 401 -3.34 10.68 -35.08
N PRO A 402 -2.10 10.65 -34.58
CA PRO A 402 -0.83 10.63 -35.32
C PRO A 402 -0.39 9.24 -35.81
N PHE A 403 -1.09 8.16 -35.44
CA PHE A 403 -0.53 6.81 -35.53
C PHE A 403 -0.99 5.94 -36.72
N LYS A 404 -2.15 6.22 -37.32
CA LYS A 404 -2.81 5.36 -38.33
C LYS A 404 -2.95 3.89 -37.89
N LYS A 405 -3.21 3.64 -36.60
CA LYS A 405 -3.31 2.29 -36.03
C LYS A 405 -4.54 2.11 -35.14
N HIS A 406 -4.93 0.84 -34.99
CA HIS A 406 -5.93 0.41 -34.01
C HIS A 406 -5.29 0.33 -32.64
N LEU A 407 -5.96 0.86 -31.62
CA LEU A 407 -5.54 0.83 -30.23
C LEU A 407 -6.70 0.38 -29.36
N CYS A 408 -6.37 -0.44 -28.38
CA CYS A 408 -7.26 -0.69 -27.26
C CYS A 408 -7.32 0.56 -26.38
N VAL A 409 -8.52 0.98 -26.03
CA VAL A 409 -8.76 2.09 -25.12
C VAL A 409 -9.80 1.68 -24.08
N SER A 410 -9.74 2.28 -22.89
CA SER A 410 -10.73 2.05 -21.84
C SER A 410 -12.13 2.42 -22.32
N VAL A 411 -13.14 1.68 -21.84
CA VAL A 411 -14.52 2.16 -21.88
C VAL A 411 -14.72 3.23 -20.80
N THR A 412 -15.74 4.06 -20.97
CA THR A 412 -16.04 5.13 -20.01
C THR A 412 -16.79 4.59 -18.79
N ARG A 413 -16.75 5.30 -17.66
CA ARG A 413 -17.47 4.97 -16.43
C ARG A 413 -18.98 4.77 -16.63
N ALA A 414 -19.58 5.49 -17.59
CA ALA A 414 -20.99 5.32 -17.96
C ALA A 414 -21.34 3.87 -18.38
N PHE A 415 -20.36 3.10 -18.86
CA PHE A 415 -20.54 1.68 -19.15
C PHE A 415 -20.74 0.84 -17.89
N ALA A 416 -20.04 1.15 -16.80
CA ALA A 416 -20.20 0.48 -15.51
C ALA A 416 -21.48 0.90 -14.77
N ASP A 417 -22.00 2.10 -15.06
CA ASP A 417 -23.26 2.60 -14.50
C ASP A 417 -24.52 1.96 -15.12
N ILE A 418 -24.34 1.21 -16.23
CA ILE A 418 -25.36 0.28 -16.72
C ILE A 418 -25.46 -0.86 -15.69
N LYS A 419 -26.23 -0.64 -14.63
CA LYS A 419 -26.62 -1.69 -13.70
C LYS A 419 -27.15 -2.84 -14.55
N PRO A 420 -26.57 -4.06 -14.50
CA PRO A 420 -27.26 -5.20 -15.07
C PRO A 420 -28.63 -5.23 -14.39
N SER A 421 -29.69 -5.10 -15.18
CA SER A 421 -31.05 -5.36 -14.71
C SER A 421 -30.99 -6.68 -13.95
N ALA A 422 -31.32 -6.64 -12.66
CA ALA A 422 -31.24 -7.80 -11.79
C ALA A 422 -31.82 -9.00 -12.55
N PRO A 423 -31.06 -10.09 -12.73
CA PRO A 423 -31.59 -11.24 -13.44
C PRO A 423 -32.87 -11.66 -12.69
N THR A 424 -34.00 -11.65 -13.41
CA THR A 424 -35.22 -12.27 -12.91
C THR A 424 -34.87 -13.70 -12.55
N LEU A 425 -35.10 -14.05 -11.29
CA LEU A 425 -34.65 -15.28 -10.62
C LEU A 425 -35.24 -16.58 -11.21
N ASP A 426 -35.91 -16.52 -12.35
CA ASP A 426 -36.77 -17.59 -12.85
C ASP A 426 -36.14 -18.47 -13.93
N LYS A 427 -34.89 -18.23 -14.37
CA LYS A 427 -34.29 -19.02 -15.47
C LYS A 427 -32.80 -19.37 -15.32
N VAL A 428 -32.33 -19.72 -14.12
CA VAL A 428 -31.04 -20.41 -13.96
C VAL A 428 -31.28 -21.93 -13.88
N PRO A 429 -30.72 -22.75 -14.79
CA PRO A 429 -30.77 -24.20 -14.66
C PRO A 429 -30.14 -24.63 -13.33
N LYS A 430 -30.85 -25.43 -12.53
CA LYS A 430 -30.35 -25.97 -11.26
C LYS A 430 -29.12 -26.84 -11.53
N LEU A 431 -27.93 -26.30 -11.29
CA LEU A 431 -26.71 -27.09 -11.08
C LEU A 431 -26.77 -27.68 -9.67
N SER A 432 -26.84 -29.00 -9.60
CA SER A 432 -26.78 -29.77 -8.37
C SER A 432 -25.38 -29.70 -7.77
N GLY A 433 -25.22 -28.96 -6.67
CA GLY A 433 -23.99 -28.95 -5.88
C GLY A 433 -23.85 -27.70 -5.03
N THR A 434 -24.37 -27.75 -3.80
CA THR A 434 -24.16 -26.86 -2.63
C THR A 434 -24.16 -25.33 -2.84
N PRO A 435 -25.08 -24.57 -2.21
CA PRO A 435 -25.20 -23.13 -2.41
C PRO A 435 -24.14 -22.35 -1.61
N TYR A 436 -23.15 -21.79 -2.30
CA TYR A 436 -22.41 -20.65 -1.75
C TYR A 436 -23.25 -19.39 -1.95
N ASN A 437 -23.94 -18.98 -0.88
CA ASN A 437 -24.58 -17.68 -0.81
C ASN A 437 -23.50 -16.59 -0.89
N VAL A 438 -23.40 -15.91 -2.03
CA VAL A 438 -22.71 -14.63 -2.13
C VAL A 438 -23.50 -13.62 -1.30
N VAL A 439 -23.11 -13.46 -0.04
CA VAL A 439 -23.64 -12.39 0.81
C VAL A 439 -22.88 -11.12 0.47
N PHE A 440 -23.46 -10.28 -0.38
CA PHE A 440 -23.10 -8.87 -0.42
C PHE A 440 -23.41 -8.27 0.95
N VAL A 441 -22.38 -8.03 1.76
CA VAL A 441 -22.54 -7.34 3.04
C VAL A 441 -22.71 -5.86 2.73
N ASP A 442 -23.96 -5.42 2.56
CA ASP A 442 -24.29 -3.99 2.60
C ASP A 442 -24.01 -3.47 4.01
N ILE A 443 -22.90 -2.74 4.15
CA ILE A 443 -22.39 -2.19 5.40
C ILE A 443 -23.39 -1.18 6.02
N ARG A 444 -24.31 -0.59 5.25
CA ARG A 444 -25.33 0.35 5.78
C ARG A 444 -26.33 -0.36 6.71
N THR A 445 -26.63 -1.63 6.47
CA THR A 445 -27.60 -2.39 7.27
C THR A 445 -27.11 -2.77 8.67
N LYS A 446 -25.80 -2.93 8.88
CA LYS A 446 -25.23 -3.27 10.19
C LYS A 446 -25.22 -2.08 11.16
N GLN A 447 -25.00 -0.85 10.67
CA GLN A 447 -25.10 0.35 11.51
C GLN A 447 -26.54 0.58 11.99
N LEU A 448 -27.53 0.49 11.11
CA LEU A 448 -28.95 0.67 11.47
C LEU A 448 -29.48 -0.39 12.47
N LYS A 449 -29.00 -1.64 12.38
CA LYS A 449 -29.34 -2.68 13.37
C LYS A 449 -28.74 -2.40 14.74
N ARG A 450 -27.49 -1.91 14.80
CA ARG A 450 -26.82 -1.58 16.08
C ARG A 450 -27.50 -0.41 16.80
N THR A 451 -27.96 0.61 16.08
CA THR A 451 -28.69 1.77 16.65
C THR A 451 -30.09 1.39 17.14
N LYS A 452 -30.79 0.46 16.45
CA LYS A 452 -32.09 -0.07 16.92
C LYS A 452 -31.95 -1.00 18.12
N GLN A 453 -30.86 -1.77 18.20
CA GLN A 453 -30.60 -2.70 19.31
C GLN A 453 -30.21 -1.96 20.61
N LEU A 454 -29.44 -0.87 20.50
CA LEU A 454 -29.11 0.00 21.64
C LEU A 454 -30.34 0.75 22.19
N LYS A 455 -31.26 1.19 21.33
CA LYS A 455 -32.55 1.78 21.77
C LYS A 455 -33.52 0.77 22.39
N LYS A 456 -33.36 -0.53 22.12
CA LYS A 456 -34.19 -1.61 22.70
C LYS A 456 -33.65 -2.07 24.05
N ILE A 457 -32.32 -2.01 24.26
CA ILE A 457 -31.66 -2.35 25.52
C ILE A 457 -31.90 -1.28 26.60
N SER A 458 -32.05 -0.01 26.24
CA SER A 458 -32.37 1.06 27.21
C SER A 458 -33.84 1.07 27.66
N LYS A 459 -34.75 0.36 26.97
CA LYS A 459 -36.17 0.27 27.33
C LYS A 459 -36.55 -0.95 28.19
N ASN A 460 -35.67 -1.94 28.32
CA ASN A 460 -35.97 -3.21 28.99
C ASN A 460 -35.24 -3.41 30.34
N ARG A 461 -34.86 -2.31 31.02
CA ARG A 461 -34.19 -2.39 32.33
C ARG A 461 -34.85 -1.48 33.36
N VAL A 462 -36.14 -1.69 33.60
CA VAL A 462 -36.87 -1.36 34.85
C VAL A 462 -38.00 -2.40 35.00
N THR A 463 -38.28 -2.84 36.23
CA THR A 463 -39.20 -3.91 36.71
C THR A 463 -38.56 -5.31 36.78
N ASP A 464 -38.58 -6.10 37.85
CA ASP A 464 -39.05 -5.99 39.24
C ASP A 464 -38.30 -7.07 40.06
N VAL A 465 -37.95 -6.80 41.32
CA VAL A 465 -37.56 -7.82 42.32
C VAL A 465 -38.51 -7.69 43.52
N PRO A 466 -39.10 -8.78 44.06
CA PRO A 466 -40.21 -8.69 45.02
C PRO A 466 -39.78 -8.55 46.49
N ASN A 467 -40.65 -7.90 47.25
CA ASN A 467 -40.62 -7.60 48.69
C ASN A 467 -40.61 -8.83 49.63
N GLN A 468 -39.93 -8.69 50.77
CA GLN A 468 -40.45 -9.08 52.09
C GLN A 468 -39.99 -8.07 53.20
N PRO A 469 -40.77 -7.86 54.29
CA PRO A 469 -40.73 -6.65 55.14
C PRO A 469 -40.27 -6.97 56.61
N PRO A 470 -40.45 -6.07 57.60
CA PRO A 470 -39.65 -4.88 57.87
C PRO A 470 -39.01 -4.90 59.28
N GLN A 471 -37.94 -4.14 59.52
CA GLN A 471 -37.59 -3.69 60.88
C GLN A 471 -37.18 -2.21 60.90
N ASN A 472 -37.73 -1.53 61.91
CA ASN A 472 -37.67 -0.10 62.20
C ASN A 472 -36.25 0.42 62.48
N ASN A 473 -35.97 1.67 62.08
CA ASN A 473 -35.79 2.79 63.01
C ASN A 473 -35.34 4.08 62.28
N THR A 474 -36.23 5.07 62.33
CA THR A 474 -36.04 6.52 62.59
C THR A 474 -34.79 7.30 62.13
N THR A 475 -35.13 8.51 61.64
CA THR A 475 -34.56 9.86 61.86
C THR A 475 -33.70 10.55 60.78
N ASN A 476 -34.19 11.77 60.47
CA ASN A 476 -33.56 13.01 59.96
C ASN A 476 -33.34 13.13 58.43
N GLN A 477 -34.15 13.91 57.70
CA GLN A 477 -34.37 15.38 57.64
C GLN A 477 -33.39 16.15 56.73
N ALA A 478 -34.01 17.11 55.99
CA ALA A 478 -33.50 18.20 55.15
C ALA A 478 -33.12 17.82 53.70
N GLN A 479 -33.99 18.06 52.70
CA GLN A 479 -34.33 19.36 52.05
C GLN A 479 -33.17 19.98 51.27
N ASN A 480 -33.25 19.98 49.94
CA ASN A 480 -33.53 21.23 49.20
C ASN A 480 -33.86 20.99 47.72
N THR A 481 -35.08 21.40 47.41
CA THR A 481 -35.72 21.68 46.12
C THR A 481 -35.00 22.87 45.43
N ILE A 482 -35.03 23.04 44.09
CA ILE A 482 -35.79 24.09 43.36
C ILE A 482 -35.33 24.03 41.88
N THR A 483 -36.12 23.42 40.99
CA THR A 483 -37.07 23.96 39.97
C THR A 483 -36.48 24.25 38.58
N ASN A 484 -37.09 23.57 37.59
CA ASN A 484 -37.15 23.96 36.19
C ASN A 484 -38.00 25.23 36.02
N GLU A 485 -37.60 26.13 35.13
CA GLU A 485 -38.56 26.98 34.41
C GLU A 485 -38.12 27.28 32.98
N LYS A 486 -39.14 27.25 32.11
CA LYS A 486 -39.14 27.40 30.65
C LYS A 486 -38.96 28.86 30.26
N ILE A 487 -38.32 29.15 29.12
CA ILE A 487 -38.79 30.17 28.17
C ILE A 487 -38.50 29.71 26.73
N ASN A 488 -39.55 29.76 25.90
CA ASN A 488 -39.57 29.61 24.44
C ASN A 488 -39.58 31.00 23.78
N ALA A 489 -39.29 31.02 22.47
CA ALA A 489 -39.55 32.08 21.47
C ALA A 489 -38.53 33.24 21.44
N SER A 490 -38.17 33.87 20.31
CA SER A 490 -38.36 33.73 18.86
C SER A 490 -37.65 34.95 18.22
N ILE A 491 -37.19 34.85 16.96
CA ILE A 491 -36.86 35.96 16.01
C ILE A 491 -35.59 36.76 16.41
N ASN A 492 -34.52 36.88 15.61
CA ASN A 492 -34.31 37.02 14.16
C ASN A 492 -33.08 36.22 13.72
#